data_AF-A0A0S9BYZ0-F1
#
_entry.id   AF-A0A0S9BYZ0-F1
#
_cell.length_a   1.000
_cell.length_b   1.000
_cell.length_c   1.000
_cell.angle_alpha   90.00
_cell.angle_beta   90.00
_cell.angle_gamma   90.00
#
_symmetry.space_group_name_H-M   'P 1'
#
loop_
_entity.id
_entity.type
_entity.pdbx_description
1 polymer ?
#
loop_
_entity_poly.entity_id
_entity_poly.type
_entity_poly.pdbx_seq_one_letter_code
_entity_poly.pdbx_strand_id
1 'polypeptide(L)'
;MSRNQHNVEVFRDEIIAAAAELRAVARAEQDKQRIEVADWLDEQFIGISDPRDLHEATRNALTLYQGGMGSFQDVGNGASSHAVSRLRSALVSGLDAGVRDS
;
A
#
# COMPACT_ATOMS: atom_id res chain seq x y z
N MET A 1 -13.06 16.12 14.50
CA MET A 1 -12.01 15.18 14.06
C MET A 1 -10.66 15.71 14.53
N SER A 2 -9.81 14.86 15.10
CA SER A 2 -8.44 15.29 15.45
C SER A 2 -7.61 15.40 14.17
N ARG A 3 -6.63 16.31 14.16
CA ARG A 3 -5.66 16.44 13.05
C ARG A 3 -4.96 15.11 12.76
N ASN A 4 -4.68 14.34 13.81
CA ASN A 4 -4.05 13.03 13.70
C ASN A 4 -4.96 12.02 12.99
N GLN A 5 -6.22 11.94 13.38
CA GLN A 5 -7.21 11.06 12.72
C GLN A 5 -7.41 11.43 11.24
N HIS A 6 -7.46 12.74 10.93
CA HIS A 6 -7.57 13.20 9.54
C HIS A 6 -6.35 12.79 8.70
N ASN A 7 -5.14 12.92 9.26
CA ASN A 7 -3.93 12.48 8.57
C ASN A 7 -3.96 10.96 8.31
N VAL A 8 -4.37 10.15 9.30
CA VAL A 8 -4.50 8.70 9.14
C VAL A 8 -5.42 8.34 7.97
N GLU A 9 -6.58 8.99 7.89
CA GLU A 9 -7.54 8.74 6.81
C GLU A 9 -6.98 9.15 5.45
N VAL A 10 -6.31 10.30 5.35
CA VAL A 10 -5.66 10.75 4.11
C VAL A 10 -4.63 9.72 3.63
N PHE A 11 -3.72 9.28 4.50
CA PHE A 11 -2.68 8.33 4.10
C PHE A 11 -3.25 6.94 3.79
N ARG A 12 -4.26 6.48 4.56
CA ARG A 12 -4.99 5.25 4.24
C ARG A 12 -5.60 5.33 2.85
N ASP A 13 -6.29 6.42 2.52
CA ASP A 13 -6.98 6.58 1.25
C ASP A 13 -5.97 6.68 0.08
N GLU A 14 -4.80 7.30 0.28
CA GLU A 14 -3.70 7.30 -0.69
C GLU A 14 -3.15 5.90 -0.96
N ILE A 15 -2.99 5.07 0.09
CA ILE A 15 -2.54 3.69 -0.04
C ILE A 15 -3.58 2.84 -0.78
N ILE A 16 -4.87 2.97 -0.43
CA ILE A 16 -5.98 2.28 -1.12
C ILE A 16 -6.03 2.70 -2.60
N ALA A 17 -5.87 3.99 -2.90
CA ALA A 17 -5.82 4.46 -4.29
C ALA A 17 -4.64 3.87 -5.07
N ALA A 18 -3.47 3.75 -4.45
CA ALA A 18 -2.30 3.11 -5.07
C ALA A 18 -2.49 1.60 -5.26
N ALA A 19 -3.13 0.90 -4.32
CA ALA A 19 -3.49 -0.51 -4.46
C ALA A 19 -4.51 -0.73 -5.60
N ALA A 20 -5.50 0.16 -5.74
CA ALA A 20 -6.45 0.13 -6.85
C ALA A 20 -5.77 0.34 -8.21
N GLU A 21 -4.78 1.23 -8.31
CA GLU A 21 -3.96 1.40 -9.51
C GLU A 21 -3.16 0.13 -9.84
N LEU A 22 -2.48 -0.45 -8.85
CA LEU A 22 -1.78 -1.74 -8.99
C LEU A 22 -2.71 -2.83 -9.53
N ARG A 23 -3.90 -2.95 -8.95
CA ARG A 23 -4.92 -3.92 -9.40
C ARG A 23 -5.32 -3.70 -10.85
N ALA A 24 -5.54 -2.45 -11.26
CA ALA A 24 -5.94 -2.13 -12.62
C ALA A 24 -4.86 -2.52 -13.63
N VAL A 25 -3.59 -2.21 -13.32
CA VAL A 25 -2.44 -2.59 -14.15
C VAL A 25 -2.28 -4.11 -14.19
N ALA A 26 -2.32 -4.78 -13.03
CA ALA A 26 -2.19 -6.24 -12.93
C ALA A 26 -3.30 -6.97 -13.71
N ARG A 27 -4.53 -6.45 -13.72
CA ARG A 27 -5.62 -6.97 -14.55
C ARG A 27 -5.34 -6.85 -16.04
N ALA A 28 -4.78 -5.71 -16.49
CA ALA A 28 -4.40 -5.52 -17.89
C ALA A 28 -3.27 -6.46 -18.32
N GLU A 29 -2.33 -6.74 -17.42
CA GLU A 29 -1.20 -7.66 -17.65
C GLU A 29 -1.52 -9.13 -17.34
N GLN A 30 -2.74 -9.43 -16.90
CA GLN A 30 -3.20 -10.77 -16.45
C GLN A 30 -2.33 -11.36 -15.33
N ASP A 31 -1.71 -10.50 -14.52
CA ASP A 31 -0.89 -10.88 -13.37
C ASP A 31 -1.77 -11.18 -12.16
N LYS A 32 -2.23 -12.43 -12.06
CA LYS A 32 -3.09 -12.90 -10.96
C LYS A 32 -2.47 -12.69 -9.59
N GLN A 33 -1.15 -12.86 -9.49
CA GLN A 33 -0.46 -12.72 -8.23
C GLN A 33 -0.52 -11.28 -7.72
N ARG A 34 -0.38 -10.29 -8.60
CA ARG A 34 -0.45 -8.86 -8.23
C ARG A 34 -1.87 -8.40 -7.99
N ILE A 35 -2.86 -9.04 -8.62
CA ILE A 35 -4.28 -8.84 -8.30
C ILE A 35 -4.56 -9.28 -6.86
N GLU A 36 -4.14 -10.49 -6.48
CA GLU A 36 -4.34 -11.01 -5.12
C GLU A 36 -3.64 -10.14 -4.06
N VAL A 37 -2.42 -9.65 -4.35
CA VAL A 37 -1.72 -8.71 -3.46
C VAL A 37 -2.49 -7.40 -3.31
N ALA A 38 -3.04 -6.85 -4.40
CA ALA A 38 -3.83 -5.63 -4.32
C ALA A 38 -5.16 -5.82 -3.55
N ASP A 39 -5.80 -6.98 -3.69
CA ASP A 39 -6.98 -7.37 -2.89
C ASP A 39 -6.66 -7.48 -1.41
N TRP A 40 -5.56 -8.16 -1.08
CA TRP A 40 -5.07 -8.26 0.29
C TRP A 40 -4.75 -6.88 0.89
N LEU A 41 -4.12 -5.97 0.12
CA LEU A 41 -3.84 -4.61 0.58
C LEU A 41 -5.11 -3.84 0.94
N ASP A 42 -6.15 -3.89 0.09
CA ASP A 42 -7.42 -3.23 0.42
C ASP A 42 -8.02 -3.75 1.73
N GLU A 43 -7.95 -5.06 1.98
CA GLU A 43 -8.41 -5.66 3.24
C GLU A 43 -7.58 -5.21 4.45
N GLN A 44 -6.27 -4.99 4.30
CA GLN A 44 -5.42 -4.51 5.40
C GLN A 44 -5.75 -3.07 5.79
N PHE A 45 -6.12 -2.22 4.83
CA PHE A 45 -6.27 -0.78 5.08
C PHE A 45 -7.73 -0.33 5.27
N ILE A 46 -8.71 -1.15 4.89
CA ILE A 46 -10.13 -0.79 5.02
C ILE A 46 -10.51 -0.52 6.49
N GLY A 47 -11.14 0.61 6.74
CA GLY A 47 -11.64 0.97 8.07
C GLY A 47 -10.59 1.38 9.09
N ILE A 48 -9.29 1.41 8.74
CA ILE A 48 -8.25 1.94 9.64
C ILE A 48 -8.56 3.41 9.96
N SER A 49 -8.61 3.74 11.25
CA SER A 49 -8.72 5.12 11.74
C SER A 49 -7.76 5.43 12.89
N ASP A 50 -7.00 4.44 13.35
CA ASP A 50 -5.99 4.57 14.40
C ASP A 50 -4.58 4.68 13.78
N PRO A 51 -3.74 5.64 14.22
CA PRO A 51 -2.37 5.77 13.73
C PRO A 51 -1.49 4.53 13.94
N ARG A 52 -1.70 3.78 15.02
CA ARG A 52 -0.92 2.57 15.34
C ARG A 52 -1.26 1.45 14.38
N ASP A 53 -2.54 1.28 14.07
CA ASP A 53 -3.02 0.29 13.09
C ASP A 53 -2.50 0.63 11.69
N LEU A 54 -2.52 1.91 11.30
CA LEU A 54 -1.95 2.37 10.03
C LEU A 54 -0.45 2.02 9.95
N HIS A 55 0.29 2.29 11.02
CA HIS A 55 1.73 2.01 11.06
C HIS A 55 2.03 0.50 11.01
N GLU A 56 1.28 -0.35 11.71
CA GLU A 56 1.44 -1.80 11.67
C GLU A 56 1.12 -2.38 10.28
N ALA A 57 -0.03 -2.01 9.71
CA ALA A 57 -0.44 -2.43 8.36
C ALA A 57 0.59 -2.01 7.30
N THR A 58 1.11 -0.78 7.42
CA THR A 58 2.15 -0.26 6.54
C THR A 58 3.45 -1.06 6.62
N ARG A 59 3.90 -1.41 7.84
CA ARG A 59 5.11 -2.24 8.01
C ARG A 59 4.93 -3.63 7.44
N ASN A 60 3.75 -4.22 7.62
CA ASN A 60 3.43 -5.52 7.05
C ASN A 60 3.44 -5.47 5.52
N ALA A 61 2.79 -4.48 4.91
CA ALA A 61 2.77 -4.28 3.47
C ALA A 61 4.17 -4.03 2.87
N LEU A 62 5.06 -3.33 3.58
CA LEU A 62 6.43 -3.09 3.12
C LEU A 62 7.28 -4.37 3.02
N THR A 63 6.86 -5.49 3.62
CA THR A 63 7.54 -6.78 3.46
C THR A 63 7.44 -7.32 2.03
N LEU A 64 6.44 -6.90 1.25
CA LEU A 64 6.28 -7.26 -0.18
C LEU A 64 7.48 -6.81 -1.05
N TYR A 65 8.25 -5.83 -0.59
CA TYR A 65 9.45 -5.33 -1.27
C TYR A 65 10.73 -6.10 -0.88
N GLN A 66 10.68 -6.94 0.16
CA GLN A 66 11.83 -7.65 0.71
C GLN A 66 12.03 -9.04 0.08
N GLY A 67 11.11 -9.48 -0.78
CA GLY A 67 11.16 -10.76 -1.51
C GLY A 67 10.17 -11.79 -0.97
N GLY A 68 9.84 -12.80 -1.78
CA GLY A 68 8.84 -13.84 -1.46
C GLY A 68 7.85 -14.10 -2.61
N MET A 69 6.91 -15.01 -2.41
CA MET A 69 5.82 -15.26 -3.37
C MET A 69 4.86 -14.06 -3.33
N GLY A 70 4.68 -13.37 -4.46
CA GLY A 70 3.90 -12.13 -4.54
C GLY A 70 4.71 -10.87 -4.33
N SER A 71 6.04 -10.99 -4.26
CA SER A 71 6.90 -9.84 -4.08
C SER A 71 6.91 -8.90 -5.29
N PHE A 72 7.37 -7.69 -5.03
CA PHE A 72 7.57 -6.69 -6.07
C PHE A 72 8.98 -6.68 -6.67
N GLN A 73 9.80 -7.71 -6.41
CA GLN A 73 11.19 -7.77 -6.90
C GLN A 73 11.30 -8.21 -8.36
N ASP A 74 10.34 -9.00 -8.83
CA ASP A 74 10.28 -9.54 -10.19
C ASP A 74 9.42 -8.68 -11.14
N VAL A 75 9.03 -7.49 -10.69
CA VAL A 75 8.24 -6.55 -11.49
C VAL A 75 9.19 -5.88 -12.49
N GLY A 76 9.00 -6.18 -13.77
CA GLY A 76 9.78 -5.59 -14.86
C GLY A 76 9.57 -4.08 -15.00
N ASN A 77 10.25 -3.43 -15.95
CA ASN A 77 10.27 -1.97 -16.14
C ASN A 77 9.00 -1.35 -16.78
N GLY A 78 7.86 -2.03 -16.72
CA GLY A 78 6.59 -1.63 -17.34
C GLY A 78 5.66 -0.82 -16.43
N ALA A 79 4.37 -0.77 -16.80
CA ALA A 79 3.33 -0.09 -16.02
C ALA A 79 3.25 -0.61 -14.58
N SER A 80 3.47 -1.91 -14.37
CA SER A 80 3.52 -2.51 -13.04
C SER A 80 4.63 -1.94 -12.16
N SER A 81 5.82 -1.63 -12.71
CA SER A 81 6.90 -1.00 -11.91
C SER A 81 6.53 0.41 -11.46
N HIS A 82 5.80 1.16 -12.28
CA HIS A 82 5.29 2.47 -11.88
C HIS A 82 4.28 2.34 -10.73
N ALA A 83 3.27 1.48 -10.88
CA ALA A 83 2.24 1.27 -9.86
C ALA A 83 2.85 0.79 -8.52
N VAL A 84 3.81 -0.14 -8.59
CA VAL A 84 4.56 -0.64 -7.43
C VAL A 84 5.38 0.45 -6.75
N SER A 85 6.02 1.34 -7.53
CA SER A 85 6.81 2.45 -6.99
C SER A 85 5.92 3.49 -6.32
N ARG A 86 4.74 3.76 -6.88
CA ARG A 86 3.74 4.64 -6.30
C ARG A 86 3.20 4.09 -4.98
N LEU A 87 2.85 2.80 -4.95
CA LEU A 87 2.41 2.11 -3.73
C LEU A 87 3.49 2.19 -2.64
N ARG A 88 4.77 1.97 -2.99
CA ARG A 88 5.87 2.07 -2.02
C ARG A 88 5.96 3.46 -1.40
N SER A 89 5.77 4.49 -2.23
CA SER A 89 5.85 5.88 -1.79
C SER A 89 4.70 6.25 -0.85
N ALA A 90 3.49 5.75 -1.13
CA ALA A 90 2.33 5.92 -0.24
C ALA A 90 2.57 5.21 1.11
N LEU A 91 3.06 3.97 1.08
CA LEU A 91 3.39 3.21 2.29
C LEU A 91 4.46 3.92 3.13
N VAL A 92 5.56 4.37 2.54
CA VAL A 92 6.60 5.12 3.29
C VAL A 92 6.03 6.40 3.91
N SER A 93 5.14 7.10 3.20
CA SER A 93 4.50 8.32 3.71
C SER A 93 3.57 8.04 4.90
N GLY A 94 2.79 6.95 4.84
CA GLY A 94 1.97 6.49 5.96
C GLY A 94 2.79 6.08 7.19
N LEU A 95 3.98 5.50 6.98
CA LEU A 95 4.89 5.14 8.07
C LEU A 95 5.44 6.39 8.78
N ASP A 96 5.91 7.38 8.02
CA ASP A 96 6.48 8.61 8.55
C ASP A 96 5.45 9.45 9.33
N ALA A 97 4.19 9.41 8.89
CA ALA A 97 3.08 10.05 9.60
C ALA A 97 2.81 9.41 10.97
N GLY A 98 2.84 8.08 11.05
CA GLY A 98 2.70 7.35 12.32
C GLY A 98 3.81 7.67 13.33
N VAL A 99 5.03 7.94 12.86
CA VAL A 99 6.20 8.24 13.71
C VAL A 99 6.19 9.66 14.27
N ARG A 100 5.67 10.65 13.54
CA ARG A 100 5.70 12.07 13.95
C ARG A 100 4.66 12.45 14.99
N ASP A 101 3.60 11.65 15.13
CA ASP A 101 2.48 11.89 16.04
C ASP A 101 2.38 10.83 17.19
N SER A 102 3.36 9.94 17.32
CA SER A 102 3.49 8.93 18.41
C SER A 102 4.26 9.43 19.62
#